data_AF-A0A950XTA5-F1
#
_entry.id   AF-A0A950XTA5-F1
#
_cell.length_a   1.000
_cell.length_b   1.000
_cell.length_c   1.000
_cell.angle_alpha   90.00
_cell.angle_beta   90.00
_cell.angle_gamma   90.00
#
_symmetry.space_group_name_H-M   'P 1'
#
loop_
_entity.id
_entity.type
_entity.pdbx_description
1 polymer ?
#
loop_
_entity_poly.entity_id
_entity_poly.type
_entity_poly.pdbx_seq_one_letter_code
_entity_poly.pdbx_strand_id
1 'polypeptide(L)'
;MKPRVALLTILALPVAAQWIDYKAPGIPRLPDGKPDLSAPAPKTADGKPDLSGIWRGGGGRFDYDVAPGLKPDDIQPWAEKLRQERIGDFRKDSPLARCLPVSVSFHNSRDLSRIVQTPGLIVILYESPNSPHRTIFTDGRELPKDPSPTWLGYSVAHWDGDTLVVESTGFNDKGWLDVGGHPNSDALRITERYHRRDFGHMDLEMTLNDPKVFSKPVVMQMHKVLSPDTEILEDVCENERDRGHLESGIKLSPEVLAKYAGVYEYAPGQEVSVTISGGLLYLQEAANQAKVLYVPRTETTFLASVVNDDALEFMKNAQGSVTGLVRHVGGRDRKAVRKAGGL
;
A
#
# COMPACT_ATOMS: atom_id res chain seq x y z
N MET A 1 60.43 18.11 -12.85
CA MET A 1 59.10 18.66 -12.55
C MET A 1 58.03 17.71 -13.08
N LYS A 2 57.26 17.06 -12.21
CA LYS A 2 56.04 16.30 -12.62
C LYS A 2 54.82 17.11 -12.17
N PRO A 3 53.83 17.39 -13.04
CA PRO A 3 52.66 18.14 -12.64
C PRO A 3 51.73 17.25 -11.81
N ARG A 4 51.27 17.77 -10.67
CA ARG A 4 50.21 17.16 -9.87
C ARG A 4 48.88 17.55 -10.51
N VAL A 5 48.16 16.58 -11.05
CA VAL A 5 46.74 16.76 -11.41
C VAL A 5 45.94 16.54 -10.13
N ALA A 6 45.40 17.62 -9.57
CA ALA A 6 44.42 17.55 -8.50
C ALA A 6 43.05 17.30 -9.13
N LEU A 7 42.50 16.11 -8.90
CA LEU A 7 41.14 15.76 -9.29
C LEU A 7 40.19 16.42 -8.30
N LEU A 8 39.51 17.50 -8.71
CA LEU A 8 38.41 18.10 -7.94
C LEU A 8 37.18 17.20 -8.08
N THR A 9 36.86 16.42 -7.06
CA THR A 9 35.58 15.75 -6.91
C THR A 9 34.51 16.79 -6.52
N ILE A 10 33.68 17.18 -7.49
CA ILE A 10 32.45 17.93 -7.21
C ILE A 10 31.49 16.96 -6.54
N LEU A 11 31.40 17.05 -5.21
CA LEU A 11 30.30 16.45 -4.45
C LEU A 11 29.03 17.23 -4.81
N ALA A 12 28.24 16.68 -5.73
CA ALA A 12 26.85 17.09 -5.91
C ALA A 12 26.11 16.76 -4.60
N LEU A 13 25.99 17.74 -3.71
CA LEU A 13 25.06 17.64 -2.61
C LEU A 13 23.66 17.54 -3.22
N PRO A 14 22.85 16.54 -2.86
CA PRO A 14 21.45 16.53 -3.26
C PRO A 14 20.83 17.75 -2.56
N VAL A 15 20.55 18.79 -3.34
CA VAL A 15 19.63 19.84 -2.91
C VAL A 15 18.30 19.10 -2.79
N ALA A 16 17.91 18.74 -1.57
CA ALA A 16 16.52 18.38 -1.32
C ALA A 16 15.72 19.56 -1.86
N ALA A 17 14.93 19.32 -2.91
CA ALA A 17 14.08 20.33 -3.51
C ALA A 17 13.03 20.72 -2.46
N GLN A 18 13.37 21.66 -1.59
CA GLN A 18 12.47 22.27 -0.62
C GLN A 18 11.65 23.29 -1.40
N TRP A 19 10.55 22.81 -1.98
CA TRP A 19 9.71 23.61 -2.87
C TRP A 19 9.06 24.82 -2.17
N ILE A 20 9.03 24.84 -0.83
CA ILE A 20 8.43 25.92 -0.03
C ILE A 20 9.26 26.14 1.25
N ASP A 21 9.89 27.31 1.41
CA ASP A 21 10.45 27.79 2.69
C ASP A 21 9.41 28.67 3.40
N TYR A 22 8.30 28.04 3.81
CA TYR A 22 7.18 28.71 4.48
C TYR A 22 6.88 28.01 5.79
N LYS A 23 7.10 28.74 6.89
CA LYS A 23 6.68 28.32 8.22
C LYS A 23 5.21 28.61 8.40
N ALA A 24 4.40 27.57 8.49
CA ALA A 24 2.96 27.74 8.65
C ALA A 24 2.65 28.39 10.02
N PRO A 25 1.78 29.40 10.05
CA PRO A 25 1.37 30.05 11.30
C PRO A 25 0.56 29.10 12.18
N GLY A 26 0.59 29.32 13.49
CA GLY A 26 -0.19 28.53 14.46
C GLY A 26 0.39 27.17 14.84
N ILE A 27 1.49 26.74 14.23
CA ILE A 27 2.22 25.53 14.63
C ILE A 27 3.04 25.81 15.91
N PRO A 28 2.82 25.08 17.02
CA PRO A 28 3.69 25.13 18.19
C PRO A 28 5.13 24.76 17.82
N ARG A 29 6.10 25.48 18.38
CA ARG A 29 7.52 25.29 18.06
C ARG A 29 8.36 25.22 19.32
N LEU A 30 9.40 24.39 19.25
CA LEU A 30 10.45 24.30 20.25
C LEU A 30 11.36 25.55 20.19
N PRO A 31 12.24 25.77 21.19
CA PRO A 31 13.19 26.88 21.17
C PRO A 31 14.14 26.90 19.95
N ASP A 32 14.39 25.74 19.33
CA ASP A 32 15.20 25.64 18.11
C ASP A 32 14.41 25.96 16.81
N GLY A 33 13.13 26.34 16.95
CA GLY A 33 12.25 26.74 15.85
C GLY A 33 11.62 25.58 15.07
N LYS A 34 11.89 24.33 15.45
CA LYS A 34 11.24 23.16 14.84
C LYS A 34 9.81 22.98 15.36
N PRO A 35 8.89 22.44 14.54
CA PRO A 35 7.56 22.06 14.99
C PRO A 35 7.61 21.12 16.20
N ASP A 36 6.85 21.45 17.24
CA ASP A 36 6.64 20.59 18.41
C ASP A 36 5.44 19.67 18.15
N LEU A 37 5.73 18.47 17.67
CA LEU A 37 4.70 17.45 17.39
C LEU A 37 4.07 16.87 18.66
N SER A 38 4.65 17.10 19.84
CA SER A 38 4.15 16.57 21.12
C SER A 38 3.29 17.57 21.90
N ALA A 39 3.12 18.78 21.37
CA ALA A 39 2.24 19.79 21.97
C ALA A 39 0.79 19.28 22.09
N PRO A 40 -0.06 19.86 22.96
CA PRO A 40 -1.45 19.46 23.06
C PRO A 40 -2.20 19.55 21.71
N ALA A 41 -3.14 18.62 21.49
CA ALA A 41 -3.98 18.64 20.30
C ALA A 41 -4.79 19.94 20.22
N PRO A 42 -4.83 20.62 19.05
CA PRO A 42 -5.65 21.80 18.87
C PRO A 42 -7.14 21.44 18.94
N LYS A 43 -7.96 22.40 19.34
CA LYS A 43 -9.41 22.25 19.46
C LYS A 43 -10.15 23.27 18.62
N THR A 44 -11.26 22.86 18.02
CA THR A 44 -12.22 23.72 17.35
C THR A 44 -13.01 24.56 18.37
N ALA A 45 -13.79 25.54 17.88
CA ALA A 45 -14.56 26.46 18.72
C ALA A 45 -15.60 25.77 19.62
N ASP A 46 -16.09 24.60 19.21
CA ASP A 46 -17.00 23.72 19.97
C ASP A 46 -16.26 22.76 20.92
N GLY A 47 -14.94 22.90 21.06
CA GLY A 47 -14.11 22.15 22.01
C GLY A 47 -13.72 20.73 21.58
N LYS A 48 -14.12 20.32 20.36
CA LYS A 48 -13.69 19.05 19.76
C LYS A 48 -12.25 19.14 19.26
N PRO A 49 -11.51 18.02 19.15
CA PRO A 49 -10.23 18.02 18.48
C PRO A 49 -10.35 18.55 17.05
N ASP A 50 -9.50 19.49 16.69
CA ASP A 50 -9.32 19.91 15.30
C ASP A 50 -8.44 18.85 14.63
N LEU A 51 -8.90 18.23 13.55
CA LEU A 51 -8.15 17.24 12.77
C LEU A 51 -7.42 17.88 11.58
N SER A 52 -7.58 19.18 11.36
CA SER A 52 -6.99 19.89 10.22
C SER A 52 -5.47 19.80 10.22
N GLY A 53 -4.93 19.64 9.02
CA GLY A 53 -3.49 19.48 8.80
C GLY A 53 -3.18 18.61 7.58
N ILE A 54 -1.91 18.57 7.21
CA ILE A 54 -1.39 17.63 6.22
C ILE A 54 -0.82 16.45 6.98
N TRP A 55 -1.30 15.26 6.69
CA TRP A 55 -0.96 14.03 7.39
C TRP A 55 -0.30 13.06 6.44
N ARG A 56 0.80 12.47 6.89
CA ARG A 56 1.49 11.37 6.21
C ARG A 56 1.35 10.07 6.98
N GLY A 57 1.66 8.98 6.29
CA GLY A 57 1.72 7.65 6.89
C GLY A 57 0.35 6.99 6.97
N GLY A 58 0.22 6.03 7.88
CA GLY A 58 -0.99 5.26 8.10
C GLY A 58 -0.89 3.82 7.59
N GLY A 59 -0.38 3.58 6.38
CA GLY A 59 -0.58 2.28 5.73
C GLY A 59 0.42 1.18 6.06
N GLY A 60 1.72 1.44 6.16
CA GLY A 60 2.72 0.37 6.32
C GLY A 60 2.48 -0.79 5.35
N ARG A 61 2.10 -1.97 5.89
CA ARG A 61 1.74 -3.19 5.13
C ARG A 61 0.36 -3.17 4.46
N PHE A 62 -0.55 -2.32 4.93
CA PHE A 62 -1.96 -2.27 4.50
C PHE A 62 -2.15 -1.62 3.14
N ASP A 63 -1.13 -0.96 2.62
CA ASP A 63 -1.12 -0.43 1.26
C ASP A 63 -1.10 -1.55 0.20
N TYR A 64 -0.50 -2.68 0.56
CA TYR A 64 -0.35 -3.85 -0.27
C TYR A 64 -1.31 -4.96 0.12
N ASP A 65 -1.59 -5.11 1.41
CA ASP A 65 -2.46 -6.16 1.91
C ASP A 65 -3.31 -5.61 3.06
N VAL A 66 -4.57 -5.28 2.79
CA VAL A 66 -5.55 -4.85 3.80
C VAL A 66 -5.86 -5.98 4.79
N ALA A 67 -5.63 -7.23 4.41
CA ALA A 67 -6.04 -8.42 5.14
C ALA A 67 -4.85 -9.30 5.61
N PRO A 68 -3.75 -8.74 6.15
CA PRO A 68 -2.51 -9.49 6.37
C PRO A 68 -2.61 -10.56 7.47
N GLY A 69 -3.65 -10.46 8.32
CA GLY A 69 -3.95 -11.44 9.37
C GLY A 69 -5.05 -12.44 8.99
N LEU A 70 -5.64 -12.32 7.80
CA LEU A 70 -6.66 -13.24 7.34
C LEU A 70 -6.02 -14.47 6.70
N LYS A 71 -6.62 -15.64 6.96
CA LYS A 71 -6.32 -16.85 6.21
C LYS A 71 -7.04 -16.80 4.87
N PRO A 72 -6.57 -17.53 3.84
CA PRO A 72 -7.31 -17.64 2.58
C PRO A 72 -8.79 -18.01 2.77
N ASP A 73 -9.11 -18.89 3.74
CA ASP A 73 -10.49 -19.28 4.05
C ASP A 73 -11.33 -18.19 4.73
N ASP A 74 -10.70 -17.11 5.20
CA ASP A 74 -11.39 -15.92 5.69
C ASP A 74 -11.80 -14.97 4.54
N ILE A 75 -11.37 -15.25 3.31
CA ILE A 75 -11.73 -14.52 2.09
C ILE A 75 -12.64 -15.42 1.25
N GLN A 76 -13.70 -14.85 0.68
CA GLN A 76 -14.62 -15.62 -0.16
C GLN A 76 -13.87 -16.21 -1.37
N PRO A 77 -14.12 -17.47 -1.77
CA PRO A 77 -13.32 -18.15 -2.80
C PRO A 77 -13.24 -17.41 -4.13
N TRP A 78 -14.32 -16.74 -4.53
CA TRP A 78 -14.35 -15.94 -5.76
C TRP A 78 -13.41 -14.73 -5.67
N ALA A 79 -13.33 -14.09 -4.50
CA ALA A 79 -12.54 -12.89 -4.27
C ALA A 79 -11.05 -13.24 -4.21
N GLU A 80 -10.70 -14.34 -3.54
CA GLU A 80 -9.32 -14.83 -3.49
C GLU A 80 -8.85 -15.29 -4.88
N LYS A 81 -9.70 -15.99 -5.64
CA LYS A 81 -9.40 -16.36 -7.03
C LYS A 81 -9.15 -15.12 -7.89
N LEU A 82 -10.03 -14.12 -7.82
CA LEU A 82 -9.88 -12.87 -8.58
C LEU A 82 -8.59 -12.12 -8.20
N ARG A 83 -8.24 -12.09 -6.91
CA ARG A 83 -6.99 -11.51 -6.43
C ARG A 83 -5.77 -12.23 -7.01
N GLN A 84 -5.76 -13.56 -7.00
CA GLN A 84 -4.68 -14.36 -7.60
C GLN A 84 -4.53 -14.12 -9.11
N GLU A 85 -5.66 -14.03 -9.83
CA GLU A 85 -5.67 -13.69 -11.26
C GLU A 85 -5.06 -12.30 -11.51
N ARG A 86 -5.48 -11.28 -10.73
CA ARG A 86 -4.93 -9.91 -10.80
C ARG A 86 -3.43 -9.89 -10.55
N ILE A 87 -2.94 -10.65 -9.57
CA ILE A 87 -1.51 -10.77 -9.28
C ILE A 87 -0.77 -11.39 -10.47
N GLY A 88 -1.28 -12.51 -11.01
CA GLY A 88 -0.64 -13.23 -12.12
C GLY A 88 -0.53 -12.41 -13.41
N ASP A 89 -1.45 -11.47 -13.61
CA ASP A 89 -1.41 -10.50 -14.71
C ASP A 89 -0.67 -9.19 -14.36
N PHE A 90 0.18 -9.20 -13.33
CA PHE A 90 0.91 -8.03 -12.84
C PHE A 90 0.02 -6.82 -12.56
N ARG A 91 -1.25 -7.05 -12.20
CA ARG A 91 -2.25 -6.02 -11.89
C ARG A 91 -2.45 -5.02 -13.04
N LYS A 92 -2.21 -5.44 -14.28
CA LYS A 92 -2.36 -4.59 -15.47
C LYS A 92 -3.74 -3.92 -15.59
N ASP A 93 -4.77 -4.52 -14.98
CA ASP A 93 -6.14 -4.04 -14.96
C ASP A 93 -6.51 -3.24 -13.70
N SER A 94 -5.53 -2.85 -12.90
CA SER A 94 -5.72 -1.96 -11.75
C SER A 94 -6.43 -0.66 -12.19
N PRO A 95 -7.36 -0.11 -11.38
CA PRO A 95 -7.92 1.22 -11.61
C PRO A 95 -6.86 2.29 -11.84
N LEU A 96 -5.71 2.16 -11.17
CA LEU A 96 -4.58 3.08 -11.32
C LEU A 96 -3.96 3.11 -12.72
N ALA A 97 -3.89 1.96 -13.39
CA ALA A 97 -3.37 1.86 -14.76
C ALA A 97 -4.36 2.37 -15.83
N ARG A 98 -5.44 3.02 -15.39
CA ARG A 98 -6.55 3.50 -16.22
C ARG A 98 -6.99 4.91 -15.80
N CYS A 99 -6.19 5.64 -15.03
CA CYS A 99 -6.52 6.90 -14.38
C CYS A 99 -7.87 6.88 -13.63
N LEU A 100 -8.26 5.74 -13.07
CA LEU A 100 -9.49 5.63 -12.28
C LEU A 100 -9.18 5.79 -10.78
N PRO A 101 -10.14 6.28 -9.96
CA PRO A 101 -9.95 6.39 -8.52
C PRO A 101 -9.69 5.03 -7.83
N VAL A 102 -9.13 5.09 -6.64
CA VAL A 102 -8.90 3.94 -5.76
C VAL A 102 -9.75 4.01 -4.50
N SER A 103 -9.72 2.97 -3.68
CA SER A 103 -10.54 2.89 -2.48
C SER A 103 -10.10 3.88 -1.40
N VAL A 104 -11.01 4.14 -0.47
CA VAL A 104 -10.74 4.86 0.79
C VAL A 104 -9.58 4.22 1.58
N SER A 105 -9.51 2.89 1.61
CA SER A 105 -8.43 2.18 2.31
C SER A 105 -7.07 2.44 1.67
N PHE A 106 -7.02 2.43 0.34
CA PHE A 106 -5.82 2.72 -0.43
C PHE A 106 -5.32 4.13 -0.14
N HIS A 107 -6.19 5.14 -0.26
CA HIS A 107 -5.83 6.53 0.02
C HIS A 107 -5.41 6.77 1.47
N ASN A 108 -6.05 6.12 2.44
CA ASN A 108 -5.64 6.25 3.84
C ASN A 108 -4.31 5.54 4.14
N SER A 109 -3.83 4.66 3.26
CA SER A 109 -2.59 3.91 3.48
C SER A 109 -1.34 4.56 2.86
N ARG A 110 -1.50 5.56 2.00
CA ARG A 110 -0.42 6.14 1.19
C ARG A 110 -0.37 7.66 1.21
N ASP A 111 0.81 8.16 0.83
CA ASP A 111 1.10 9.55 0.50
C ASP A 111 0.62 10.57 1.54
N LEU A 112 0.52 11.84 1.14
CA LEU A 112 -0.02 12.91 1.96
C LEU A 112 -1.54 13.02 1.78
N SER A 113 -2.20 13.45 2.85
CA SER A 113 -3.59 13.86 2.82
C SER A 113 -3.77 15.13 3.62
N ARG A 114 -4.48 16.11 3.05
CA ARG A 114 -4.88 17.32 3.78
C ARG A 114 -6.29 17.15 4.29
N ILE A 115 -6.45 17.30 5.60
CA ILE A 115 -7.76 17.41 6.24
C ILE A 115 -8.07 18.89 6.45
N VAL A 116 -9.27 19.29 6.02
CA VAL A 116 -9.85 20.61 6.31
C VAL A 116 -11.16 20.38 7.06
N GLN A 117 -11.19 20.78 8.33
CA GLN A 117 -12.38 20.66 9.18
C GLN A 117 -13.13 21.99 9.24
N THR A 118 -14.43 21.95 8.99
CA THR A 118 -15.32 23.11 9.10
C THR A 118 -16.59 22.72 9.88
N PRO A 119 -17.38 23.68 10.37
CA PRO A 119 -18.69 23.36 10.92
C PRO A 119 -19.57 22.67 9.87
N GLY A 120 -20.01 21.44 10.15
CA GLY A 120 -20.95 20.67 9.32
C GLY A 120 -20.33 19.78 8.23
N LEU A 121 -19.05 19.95 7.90
CA LEU A 121 -18.33 19.01 7.03
C LEU A 121 -16.81 19.01 7.25
N ILE A 122 -16.20 17.89 6.91
CA ILE A 122 -14.75 17.71 6.78
C ILE A 122 -14.44 17.34 5.33
N VAL A 123 -13.42 17.97 4.74
CA VAL A 123 -12.89 17.59 3.42
C VAL A 123 -11.53 16.97 3.60
N ILE A 124 -11.31 15.82 2.99
CA ILE A 124 -9.99 15.21 2.85
C ILE A 124 -9.57 15.34 1.39
N LEU A 125 -8.45 16.03 1.16
CA LEU A 125 -7.77 16.08 -0.14
C LEU A 125 -6.65 15.05 -0.10
N TYR A 126 -6.68 14.07 -0.99
CA TYR A 126 -5.59 13.12 -1.13
C TYR A 126 -4.59 13.69 -2.12
N GLU A 127 -3.29 13.60 -1.85
CA GLU A 127 -2.25 14.02 -2.78
C GLU A 127 -2.23 13.08 -3.99
N SER A 128 -2.10 11.79 -3.73
CA SER A 128 -2.03 10.74 -4.74
C SER A 128 -2.86 9.52 -4.31
N PRO A 129 -3.30 8.68 -5.25
CA PRO A 129 -3.21 8.89 -6.70
C PRO A 129 -4.35 9.75 -7.24
N ASN A 130 -4.13 10.51 -8.31
CA ASN A 130 -5.13 11.32 -9.06
C ASN A 130 -5.78 12.49 -8.28
N SER A 131 -5.16 12.91 -7.17
CA SER A 131 -5.63 13.93 -6.24
C SER A 131 -7.15 14.06 -6.01
N PRO A 132 -7.90 12.97 -5.73
CA PRO A 132 -9.33 13.09 -5.46
C PRO A 132 -9.57 13.74 -4.09
N HIS A 133 -10.79 14.25 -3.92
CA HIS A 133 -11.27 14.70 -2.62
C HIS A 133 -12.40 13.81 -2.11
N ARG A 134 -12.52 13.71 -0.79
CA ARG A 134 -13.62 13.07 -0.08
C ARG A 134 -14.26 14.07 0.87
N THR A 135 -15.58 14.10 0.88
CA THR A 135 -16.37 14.91 1.82
C THR A 135 -17.00 14.01 2.86
N ILE A 136 -16.85 14.37 4.13
CA ILE A 136 -17.43 13.71 5.30
C ILE A 136 -18.39 14.70 5.95
N PHE A 137 -19.68 14.40 5.96
CA PHE A 137 -20.68 15.28 6.58
C PHE A 137 -20.72 15.09 8.09
N THR A 138 -20.62 16.18 8.84
CA THR A 138 -20.64 16.21 10.32
C THR A 138 -21.85 16.98 10.87
N ASP A 139 -22.83 17.28 10.02
CA ASP A 139 -24.02 18.06 10.34
C ASP A 139 -25.18 17.24 10.94
N GLY A 140 -24.91 15.99 11.33
CA GLY A 140 -25.90 15.11 11.98
C GLY A 140 -26.84 14.38 11.02
N ARG A 141 -26.64 14.49 9.70
CA ARG A 141 -27.40 13.69 8.73
C ARG A 141 -27.06 12.20 8.83
N GLU A 142 -28.02 11.36 8.45
CA GLU A 142 -27.82 9.91 8.35
C GLU A 142 -27.24 9.51 6.98
N LEU A 143 -26.73 8.28 6.88
CA LEU A 143 -26.38 7.68 5.59
C LEU A 143 -27.64 7.55 4.70
N PRO A 144 -27.55 7.86 3.40
CA PRO A 144 -28.64 7.61 2.48
C PRO A 144 -29.01 6.12 2.46
N LYS A 145 -30.31 5.81 2.40
CA LYS A 145 -30.80 4.42 2.29
C LYS A 145 -30.50 3.79 0.93
N ASP A 146 -30.44 4.60 -0.12
CA ASP A 146 -30.16 4.19 -1.50
C ASP A 146 -29.22 5.22 -2.17
N PRO A 147 -27.92 5.20 -1.81
CA PRO A 147 -26.95 6.14 -2.36
C PRO A 147 -26.63 5.80 -3.82
N SER A 148 -26.47 6.83 -4.67
CA SER A 148 -25.85 6.63 -5.99
C SER A 148 -24.41 6.11 -5.81
N PRO A 149 -24.05 4.95 -6.38
CA PRO A 149 -22.75 4.34 -6.12
C PRO A 149 -21.58 5.19 -6.65
N THR A 150 -20.57 5.45 -5.82
CA THR A 150 -19.36 6.20 -6.20
C THR A 150 -18.08 5.46 -5.78
N TRP A 151 -16.92 5.95 -6.21
CA TRP A 151 -15.62 5.34 -5.88
C TRP A 151 -15.26 5.45 -4.39
N LEU A 152 -15.58 6.59 -3.78
CA LEU A 152 -15.25 6.91 -2.38
C LEU A 152 -16.45 6.82 -1.42
N GLY A 153 -17.62 6.43 -1.95
CA GLY A 153 -18.85 6.28 -1.20
C GLY A 153 -19.44 7.61 -0.72
N TYR A 154 -20.39 7.50 0.20
CA TYR A 154 -20.98 8.60 0.95
C TYR A 154 -20.59 8.46 2.43
N SER A 155 -20.10 9.54 3.03
CA SER A 155 -19.56 9.53 4.39
C SER A 155 -20.29 10.49 5.32
N VAL A 156 -20.68 9.99 6.48
CA VAL A 156 -21.20 10.80 7.60
C VAL A 156 -20.36 10.53 8.84
N ALA A 157 -20.36 11.45 9.80
CA ALA A 157 -19.60 11.30 11.01
C ALA A 157 -20.27 11.92 12.23
N HIS A 158 -19.89 11.39 13.39
CA HIS A 158 -20.26 11.90 14.70
C HIS A 158 -19.08 11.82 15.66
N TRP A 159 -19.14 12.55 16.76
CA TRP A 159 -18.12 12.51 17.82
C TRP A 159 -18.52 11.54 18.92
N ASP A 160 -17.60 10.63 19.25
CA ASP A 160 -17.63 9.77 20.43
C ASP A 160 -16.50 10.24 21.38
N GLY A 161 -16.85 11.10 22.34
CA GLY A 161 -15.87 11.85 23.11
C GLY A 161 -15.00 12.75 22.22
N ASP A 162 -13.70 12.47 22.22
CA ASP A 162 -12.65 13.12 21.42
C ASP A 162 -12.24 12.29 20.18
N THR A 163 -13.03 11.26 19.83
CA THR A 163 -12.83 10.46 18.62
C THR A 163 -13.89 10.78 17.58
N LEU A 164 -13.47 11.13 16.36
CA LEU A 164 -14.40 11.27 15.24
C LEU A 164 -14.66 9.88 14.65
N VAL A 165 -15.91 9.45 14.66
CA VAL A 165 -16.36 8.20 14.07
C VAL A 165 -17.01 8.51 12.72
N VAL A 166 -16.42 8.00 11.65
CA VAL A 166 -16.90 8.16 10.28
C VAL A 166 -17.47 6.83 9.80
N GLU A 167 -18.66 6.85 9.22
CA GLU A 167 -19.28 5.69 8.58
C GLU A 167 -19.50 5.97 7.10
N SER A 168 -19.18 5.00 6.25
CA SER A 168 -19.30 5.13 4.79
C SER A 168 -19.89 3.92 4.10
N THR A 169 -20.74 4.17 3.11
CA THR A 169 -21.45 3.18 2.27
C THR A 169 -21.61 3.71 0.84
N GLY A 170 -22.25 2.94 -0.05
CA GLY A 170 -22.54 3.39 -1.42
C GLY A 170 -21.33 3.35 -2.35
N PHE A 171 -20.48 2.35 -2.18
CA PHE A 171 -19.34 2.12 -3.06
C PHE A 171 -19.78 1.45 -4.37
N ASN A 172 -19.06 1.74 -5.46
CA ASN A 172 -19.41 1.29 -6.80
C ASN A 172 -18.76 -0.02 -7.26
N ASP A 173 -18.26 -0.84 -6.32
CA ASP A 173 -17.61 -2.17 -6.53
C ASP A 173 -16.40 -2.27 -7.50
N LYS A 174 -15.98 -1.13 -8.08
CA LYS A 174 -14.89 -1.09 -9.08
C LYS A 174 -13.51 -0.85 -8.48
N GLY A 175 -13.47 -0.36 -7.25
CA GLY A 175 -12.22 -0.07 -6.53
C GLY A 175 -11.51 -1.33 -6.07
N TRP A 176 -10.18 -1.27 -6.00
CA TRP A 176 -9.38 -2.28 -5.31
C TRP A 176 -9.04 -1.74 -3.93
N LEU A 177 -9.09 -2.60 -2.91
CA LEU A 177 -8.86 -2.19 -1.52
C LEU A 177 -7.39 -1.87 -1.22
N ASP A 178 -6.47 -2.43 -1.99
CA ASP A 178 -5.01 -2.28 -1.89
C ASP A 178 -4.32 -2.56 -3.23
N VAL A 179 -2.99 -2.40 -3.25
CA VAL A 179 -2.16 -2.87 -4.37
C VAL A 179 -2.22 -4.39 -4.51
N GLY A 180 -2.45 -5.16 -3.45
CA GLY A 180 -2.60 -6.62 -3.51
C GLY A 180 -3.72 -7.11 -4.42
N GLY A 181 -4.65 -6.22 -4.79
CA GLY A 181 -5.73 -6.49 -5.72
C GLY A 181 -6.96 -7.09 -5.05
N HIS A 182 -7.12 -6.93 -3.73
CA HIS A 182 -8.32 -7.35 -3.03
C HIS A 182 -9.54 -6.58 -3.59
N PRO A 183 -10.60 -7.28 -4.03
CA PRO A 183 -11.83 -6.62 -4.49
C PRO A 183 -12.63 -6.07 -3.30
N ASN A 184 -13.59 -5.20 -3.59
CA ASN A 184 -14.73 -4.91 -2.72
C ASN A 184 -16.04 -5.20 -3.46
N SER A 185 -17.15 -5.12 -2.73
CA SER A 185 -18.50 -5.20 -3.28
C SER A 185 -19.33 -3.96 -2.96
N ASP A 186 -20.52 -3.89 -3.53
CA ASP A 186 -21.59 -2.95 -3.20
C ASP A 186 -22.07 -3.06 -1.74
N ALA A 187 -21.76 -4.15 -1.04
CA ALA A 187 -22.09 -4.36 0.37
C ALA A 187 -21.04 -3.81 1.34
N LEU A 188 -19.93 -3.24 0.83
CA LEU A 188 -18.87 -2.68 1.66
C LEU A 188 -19.40 -1.54 2.54
N ARG A 189 -19.14 -1.65 3.84
CA ARG A 189 -19.28 -0.59 4.83
C ARG A 189 -17.94 -0.34 5.49
N ILE A 190 -17.53 0.92 5.53
CA ILE A 190 -16.29 1.35 6.18
C ILE A 190 -16.65 2.14 7.44
N THR A 191 -16.04 1.77 8.56
CA THR A 191 -16.07 2.57 9.79
C THR A 191 -14.65 3.01 10.11
N GLU A 192 -14.40 4.32 10.17
CA GLU A 192 -13.12 4.92 10.56
C GLU A 192 -13.27 5.61 11.92
N ARG A 193 -12.29 5.47 12.80
CA ARG A 193 -12.20 6.17 14.09
C ARG A 193 -10.91 6.97 14.12
N TYR A 194 -11.02 8.28 14.07
CA TYR A 194 -9.90 9.22 14.13
C TYR A 194 -9.72 9.74 15.55
N HIS A 195 -8.57 9.48 16.15
CA HIS A 195 -8.21 9.99 17.46
C HIS A 195 -6.88 10.77 17.39
N ARG A 196 -6.95 12.10 17.49
CA ARG A 196 -5.78 12.97 17.51
C ARG A 196 -5.19 13.00 18.93
N ARG A 197 -4.09 12.29 19.13
CA ARG A 197 -3.42 12.12 20.44
C ARG A 197 -2.82 13.42 20.95
N ASP A 198 -2.16 14.13 20.05
CA ASP A 198 -1.41 15.36 20.32
C ASP A 198 -1.38 16.22 19.04
N PHE A 199 -0.53 17.26 19.01
CA PHE A 199 -0.43 18.15 17.87
C PHE A 199 0.00 17.42 16.60
N GLY A 200 0.87 16.41 16.69
CA GLY A 200 1.54 15.80 15.55
C GLY A 200 1.13 14.36 15.23
N HIS A 201 0.34 13.70 16.07
CA HIS A 201 0.03 12.28 15.94
C HIS A 201 -1.47 12.00 16.03
N MET A 202 -1.94 11.19 15.09
CA MET A 202 -3.33 10.74 15.02
C MET A 202 -3.37 9.24 14.77
N ASP A 203 -4.20 8.54 15.55
CA ASP A 203 -4.51 7.13 15.32
C ASP A 203 -5.79 7.04 14.49
N LEU A 204 -5.72 6.20 13.47
CA LEU A 204 -6.84 5.86 12.59
C LEU A 204 -7.07 4.36 12.67
N GLU A 205 -8.18 3.97 13.30
CA GLU A 205 -8.71 2.61 13.19
C GLU A 205 -9.71 2.58 12.04
N MET A 206 -9.53 1.66 11.10
CA MET A 206 -10.44 1.48 9.98
C MET A 206 -10.92 0.03 9.93
N THR A 207 -12.24 -0.14 9.97
CA THR A 207 -12.89 -1.44 9.86
C THR A 207 -13.60 -1.54 8.51
N LEU A 208 -13.23 -2.54 7.69
CA LEU A 208 -13.95 -2.91 6.48
C LEU A 208 -14.90 -4.05 6.81
N ASN A 209 -16.19 -3.83 6.59
CA ASN A 209 -17.21 -4.86 6.69
C ASN A 209 -17.81 -5.08 5.30
N ASP A 210 -17.42 -6.19 4.66
CA ASP A 210 -17.92 -6.60 3.35
C ASP A 210 -18.17 -8.11 3.36
N PRO A 211 -19.38 -8.57 3.73
CA PRO A 211 -19.67 -9.99 3.89
C PRO A 211 -19.67 -10.76 2.56
N LYS A 212 -19.73 -10.06 1.41
CA LYS A 212 -19.61 -10.68 0.08
C LYS A 212 -18.15 -10.99 -0.27
N VAL A 213 -17.17 -10.40 0.42
CA VAL A 213 -15.73 -10.55 0.17
C VAL A 213 -15.00 -11.22 1.33
N PHE A 214 -15.30 -10.86 2.57
CA PHE A 214 -14.64 -11.37 3.78
C PHE A 214 -15.63 -12.11 4.68
N SER A 215 -15.17 -13.17 5.35
CA SER A 215 -15.98 -13.93 6.32
C SER A 215 -16.21 -13.18 7.64
N LYS A 216 -15.36 -12.18 7.92
CA LYS A 216 -15.39 -11.33 9.10
C LYS A 216 -14.83 -9.94 8.77
N PRO A 217 -15.14 -8.91 9.56
CA PRO A 217 -14.58 -7.58 9.34
C PRO A 217 -13.05 -7.57 9.40
N VAL A 218 -12.46 -6.75 8.54
CA VAL A 218 -11.02 -6.51 8.49
C VAL A 218 -10.73 -5.21 9.24
N VAL A 219 -9.86 -5.27 10.25
CA VAL A 219 -9.50 -4.11 11.07
C VAL A 219 -8.05 -3.71 10.80
N MET A 220 -7.85 -2.45 10.44
CA MET A 220 -6.56 -1.83 10.18
C MET A 220 -6.29 -0.75 11.22
N GLN A 221 -5.11 -0.79 11.82
CA GLN A 221 -4.64 0.21 12.77
C GLN A 221 -3.52 1.01 12.12
N MET A 222 -3.76 2.30 11.95
CA MET A 222 -2.92 3.20 11.17
C MET A 222 -2.47 4.37 12.04
N HIS A 223 -1.19 4.73 11.97
CA HIS A 223 -0.64 5.88 12.69
C HIS A 223 -0.27 6.98 11.68
N LYS A 224 -0.94 8.11 11.81
CA LYS A 224 -0.74 9.30 10.99
C LYS A 224 0.17 10.28 11.73
N VAL A 225 1.10 10.87 11.00
CA VAL A 225 2.03 11.89 11.51
C VAL A 225 1.79 13.18 10.73
N LEU A 226 1.66 14.30 11.44
CA LEU A 226 1.52 15.61 10.83
C LEU A 226 2.79 15.94 10.04
N SER A 227 2.61 16.47 8.84
CA SER A 227 3.66 17.04 7.99
C SER A 227 3.53 18.56 8.04
N PRO A 228 4.22 19.23 8.97
CA PRO A 228 4.21 20.69 9.08
C PRO A 228 5.03 21.32 7.94
N ASP A 229 4.78 22.61 7.67
CA ASP A 229 5.60 23.43 6.78
C ASP A 229 5.76 22.83 5.36
N THR A 230 4.72 22.16 4.86
CA THR A 230 4.67 21.56 3.51
C THR A 230 3.33 21.87 2.84
N GLU A 231 3.24 21.53 1.56
CA GLU A 231 2.01 21.52 0.77
C GLU A 231 1.89 20.16 0.05
N ILE A 232 0.67 19.71 -0.20
CA ILE A 232 0.39 18.59 -1.10
C ILE A 232 0.53 19.06 -2.55
N LEU A 233 1.08 18.21 -3.39
CA LEU A 233 1.16 18.49 -4.82
C LEU A 233 -0.04 17.93 -5.57
N GLU A 234 -0.33 18.49 -6.74
CA GLU A 234 -1.24 17.82 -7.66
C GLU A 234 -0.56 16.58 -8.25
N ASP A 235 -1.30 15.48 -8.28
CA ASP A 235 -0.98 14.26 -8.99
C ASP A 235 -2.03 14.06 -10.06
N VAL A 236 -1.61 14.23 -11.32
CA VAL A 236 -2.48 14.15 -12.48
C VAL A 236 -2.02 12.99 -13.34
N CYS A 237 -2.84 11.94 -13.38
CA CYS A 237 -2.67 10.88 -14.37
C CYS A 237 -3.07 11.42 -15.75
N GLU A 238 -2.08 11.55 -16.62
CA GLU A 238 -2.25 12.09 -17.97
C GLU A 238 -2.05 11.00 -19.03
N ASN A 239 -2.97 10.94 -20.00
CA ASN A 239 -2.74 10.34 -21.32
C ASN A 239 -2.14 8.92 -21.26
N GLU A 240 -2.90 7.98 -20.68
CA GLU A 240 -2.67 6.53 -20.49
C GLU A 240 -2.20 5.76 -21.74
N ARG A 241 -1.02 6.10 -22.25
CA ARG A 241 -0.37 5.47 -23.41
C ARG A 241 0.40 4.22 -23.01
N ASP A 242 0.91 4.20 -21.77
CA ASP A 242 1.71 3.09 -21.26
C ASP A 242 0.90 1.83 -20.97
N ARG A 243 -0.44 1.94 -20.87
CA ARG A 243 -1.33 0.80 -20.69
C ARG A 243 -1.14 -0.29 -21.77
N GLY A 244 -0.85 0.11 -23.01
CA GLY A 244 -0.58 -0.83 -24.11
C GLY A 244 0.74 -1.59 -23.98
N HIS A 245 1.63 -1.13 -23.10
CA HIS A 245 2.94 -1.72 -22.82
C HIS A 245 2.92 -2.59 -21.55
N LEU A 246 1.80 -2.65 -20.82
CA LEU A 246 1.65 -3.53 -19.66
C LEU A 246 1.55 -4.99 -20.09
N GLU A 247 2.40 -5.83 -19.52
CA GLU A 247 2.49 -7.24 -19.85
C GLU A 247 1.96 -8.11 -18.70
N SER A 248 1.31 -9.22 -19.06
CA SER A 248 0.91 -10.27 -18.13
C SER A 248 2.07 -11.23 -17.83
N GLY A 249 1.96 -11.95 -16.72
CA GLY A 249 2.72 -13.19 -16.54
C GLY A 249 2.23 -14.29 -17.48
N ILE A 250 2.98 -15.39 -17.53
CA ILE A 250 2.51 -16.60 -18.23
C ILE A 250 1.81 -17.54 -17.26
N LYS A 251 0.89 -18.37 -17.75
CA LYS A 251 0.31 -19.43 -16.91
C LYS A 251 1.17 -20.68 -16.99
N LEU A 252 1.73 -21.09 -15.85
CA LEU A 252 2.36 -22.40 -15.69
C LEU A 252 1.36 -23.36 -15.06
N SER A 253 1.39 -24.63 -15.49
CA SER A 253 0.54 -25.64 -14.87
C SER A 253 0.99 -25.91 -13.42
N PRO A 254 0.08 -26.35 -12.53
CA PRO A 254 0.46 -26.70 -11.15
C PRO A 254 1.61 -27.71 -11.09
N GLU A 255 1.66 -28.67 -12.02
CA GLU A 255 2.71 -29.70 -12.09
C GLU A 255 4.07 -29.10 -12.47
N VAL A 256 4.10 -28.05 -13.30
CA VAL A 256 5.33 -27.33 -13.63
C VAL A 256 5.79 -26.48 -12.45
N LEU A 257 4.88 -25.72 -11.82
CA LEU A 257 5.20 -24.88 -10.66
C LEU A 257 5.73 -25.71 -9.48
N ALA A 258 5.13 -26.89 -9.23
CA ALA A 258 5.53 -27.77 -8.15
C ALA A 258 7.01 -28.21 -8.23
N LYS A 259 7.60 -28.25 -9.44
CA LYS A 259 9.02 -28.60 -9.63
C LYS A 259 9.98 -27.59 -8.99
N TYR A 260 9.54 -26.34 -8.81
CA TYR A 260 10.36 -25.26 -8.24
C TYR A 260 10.28 -25.18 -6.71
N ALA A 261 9.29 -25.83 -6.10
CA ALA A 261 9.18 -25.89 -4.65
C ALA A 261 10.38 -26.63 -4.03
N GLY A 262 10.82 -26.15 -2.87
CA GLY A 262 11.87 -26.79 -2.08
C GLY A 262 12.79 -25.79 -1.39
N VAL A 263 13.82 -26.32 -0.75
CA VAL A 263 14.83 -25.54 -0.03
C VAL A 263 16.08 -25.39 -0.89
N TYR A 264 16.59 -24.16 -0.94
CA TYR A 264 17.81 -23.78 -1.64
C TYR A 264 18.77 -23.13 -0.65
N GLU A 265 20.06 -23.10 -0.97
CA GLU A 265 21.10 -22.59 -0.06
C GLU A 265 22.10 -21.72 -0.82
N TYR A 266 22.24 -20.46 -0.40
CA TYR A 266 23.21 -19.51 -0.97
C TYR A 266 24.64 -19.82 -0.50
N ALA A 267 24.77 -20.20 0.77
CA ALA A 267 26.00 -20.59 1.45
C ALA A 267 25.61 -21.45 2.67
N PRO A 268 26.52 -22.25 3.26
CA PRO A 268 26.21 -23.07 4.43
C PRO A 268 25.47 -22.29 5.53
N GLY A 269 24.23 -22.70 5.84
CA GLY A 269 23.36 -22.06 6.85
C GLY A 269 22.58 -20.84 6.37
N GLN A 270 22.68 -20.46 5.10
CA GLN A 270 21.91 -19.39 4.45
C GLN A 270 20.88 -20.00 3.50
N GLU A 271 19.85 -20.61 4.09
CA GLU A 271 18.78 -21.25 3.36
C GLU A 271 17.73 -20.25 2.85
N VAL A 272 17.03 -20.66 1.80
CA VAL A 272 15.87 -19.97 1.28
C VAL A 272 14.84 -21.01 0.86
N SER A 273 13.59 -20.81 1.29
CA SER A 273 12.48 -21.70 0.99
C SER A 273 11.66 -21.14 -0.16
N VAL A 274 11.41 -21.97 -1.17
CA VAL A 274 10.45 -21.69 -2.24
C VAL A 274 9.22 -22.56 -2.02
N THR A 275 8.07 -21.91 -1.91
CA THR A 275 6.76 -22.56 -1.69
C THR A 275 5.77 -22.15 -2.76
N ILE A 276 4.81 -23.03 -3.06
CA ILE A 276 3.71 -22.76 -4.00
C ILE A 276 2.41 -22.73 -3.21
N SER A 277 1.62 -21.66 -3.37
CA SER A 277 0.29 -21.54 -2.77
C SER A 277 -0.60 -20.76 -3.73
N GLY A 278 -1.84 -21.23 -3.96
CA GLY A 278 -2.77 -20.54 -4.86
C GLY A 278 -2.27 -20.39 -6.30
N GLY A 279 -1.43 -21.32 -6.78
CA GLY A 279 -0.80 -21.21 -8.11
C GLY A 279 0.29 -20.15 -8.23
N LEU A 280 0.73 -19.58 -7.10
CA LEU A 280 1.75 -18.53 -7.04
C LEU A 280 3.01 -19.02 -6.32
N LEU A 281 4.17 -18.49 -6.73
CA LEU A 281 5.46 -18.84 -6.16
C LEU A 281 5.87 -17.83 -5.08
N TYR A 282 6.27 -18.33 -3.93
CA TYR A 282 6.72 -17.52 -2.80
C TYR A 282 8.13 -17.90 -2.39
N LEU A 283 8.98 -16.91 -2.15
CA LEU A 283 10.32 -17.07 -1.62
C LEU A 283 10.40 -16.50 -0.20
N GLN A 284 11.06 -17.22 0.70
CA GLN A 284 11.27 -16.80 2.09
C GLN A 284 12.70 -17.12 2.53
N GLU A 285 13.51 -16.11 2.88
CA GLU A 285 14.91 -16.33 3.31
C GLU A 285 15.03 -16.68 4.80
N ALA A 286 14.07 -16.28 5.64
CA ALA A 286 14.02 -16.68 7.04
C ALA A 286 12.57 -16.76 7.54
N ALA A 287 12.31 -17.62 8.54
CA ALA A 287 10.96 -17.83 9.06
C ALA A 287 10.30 -16.55 9.62
N ASN A 288 11.10 -15.60 10.09
CA ASN A 288 10.66 -14.30 10.60
C ASN A 288 10.57 -13.21 9.52
N GLN A 289 10.96 -13.50 8.28
CA GLN A 289 10.85 -12.57 7.16
C GLN A 289 9.56 -12.82 6.37
N ALA A 290 9.02 -11.74 5.80
CA ALA A 290 7.86 -11.81 4.91
C ALA A 290 8.19 -12.62 3.64
N LYS A 291 7.20 -13.34 3.15
CA LYS A 291 7.32 -14.06 1.87
C LYS A 291 7.26 -13.06 0.72
N VAL A 292 8.19 -13.17 -0.23
CA VAL A 292 8.16 -12.39 -1.46
C VAL A 292 7.46 -13.23 -2.53
N LEU A 293 6.48 -12.62 -3.19
CA LEU A 293 5.65 -13.24 -4.21
C LEU A 293 6.25 -13.03 -5.60
N TYR A 294 6.31 -14.10 -6.39
CA TYR A 294 6.89 -14.12 -7.73
C TYR A 294 5.89 -14.64 -8.77
N VAL A 295 5.86 -13.97 -9.91
CA VAL A 295 4.99 -14.27 -11.05
C VAL A 295 5.85 -14.75 -12.22
N PRO A 296 5.51 -15.89 -12.86
CA PRO A 296 6.27 -16.44 -13.98
C PRO A 296 6.25 -15.52 -15.22
N ARG A 297 7.41 -15.39 -15.86
CA ARG A 297 7.62 -14.70 -17.14
C ARG A 297 8.02 -15.64 -18.26
N THR A 298 8.83 -16.64 -17.93
CA THR A 298 9.15 -17.77 -18.79
C THR A 298 8.93 -19.04 -17.98
N GLU A 299 9.22 -20.21 -18.53
CA GLU A 299 9.14 -21.45 -17.75
C GLU A 299 10.07 -21.41 -16.53
N THR A 300 11.24 -20.75 -16.62
CA THR A 300 12.29 -20.76 -15.58
C THR A 300 12.52 -19.40 -14.92
N THR A 301 12.03 -18.31 -15.51
CA THR A 301 12.22 -16.95 -15.00
C THR A 301 10.94 -16.41 -14.38
N PHE A 302 11.06 -15.83 -13.19
CA PHE A 302 9.97 -15.24 -12.43
C PHE A 302 10.37 -13.84 -11.99
N LEU A 303 9.42 -12.90 -11.97
CA LEU A 303 9.63 -11.55 -11.45
C LEU A 303 8.91 -11.39 -10.13
N ALA A 304 9.54 -10.70 -9.19
CA ALA A 304 8.86 -10.31 -7.96
C ALA A 304 7.66 -9.44 -8.34
N SER A 305 6.53 -9.71 -7.68
CA SER A 305 5.26 -9.10 -8.04
C SER A 305 5.18 -7.61 -7.70
N VAL A 306 6.02 -7.12 -6.77
CA VAL A 306 5.97 -5.74 -6.26
C VAL A 306 7.33 -5.12 -5.95
N VAL A 307 8.40 -5.89 -6.08
CA VAL A 307 9.76 -5.40 -5.85
C VAL A 307 10.39 -5.22 -7.23
N ASN A 308 10.64 -3.97 -7.59
CA ASN A 308 11.36 -3.65 -8.82
C ASN A 308 12.76 -4.27 -8.77
N ASP A 309 13.27 -4.68 -9.93
CA ASP A 309 14.60 -5.26 -10.10
C ASP A 309 14.88 -6.49 -9.21
N ASP A 310 13.85 -7.27 -8.88
CA ASP A 310 13.97 -8.55 -8.16
C ASP A 310 13.38 -9.70 -9.00
N ALA A 311 14.23 -10.62 -9.43
CA ALA A 311 13.87 -11.73 -10.30
C ALA A 311 14.52 -13.04 -9.85
N LEU A 312 13.87 -14.16 -10.17
CA LEU A 312 14.40 -15.50 -9.98
C LEU A 312 14.56 -16.19 -11.33
N GLU A 313 15.71 -16.82 -11.53
CA GLU A 313 15.96 -17.73 -12.64
C GLU A 313 16.31 -19.12 -12.10
N PHE A 314 15.48 -20.12 -12.39
CA PHE A 314 15.71 -21.49 -11.99
C PHE A 314 16.63 -22.22 -12.96
N MET A 315 17.68 -22.83 -12.42
CA MET A 315 18.64 -23.64 -13.19
C MET A 315 18.16 -25.08 -13.26
N LYS A 316 18.26 -25.69 -14.45
CA LYS A 316 17.94 -27.11 -14.70
C LYS A 316 19.17 -27.87 -15.16
N ASN A 317 19.26 -29.15 -14.84
CA ASN A 317 20.24 -30.05 -15.46
C ASN A 317 19.78 -30.54 -16.85
N ALA A 318 20.60 -31.36 -17.50
CA ALA A 318 20.29 -31.93 -18.82
C ALA A 318 19.03 -32.82 -18.84
N GLN A 319 18.61 -33.34 -17.68
CA GLN A 319 17.39 -34.12 -17.50
C GLN A 319 16.17 -33.26 -17.15
N GLY A 320 16.31 -31.93 -17.14
CA GLY A 320 15.23 -30.98 -16.82
C GLY A 320 14.91 -30.85 -15.33
N SER A 321 15.70 -31.46 -14.44
CA SER A 321 15.52 -31.34 -12.98
C SER A 321 16.08 -30.03 -12.46
N VAL A 322 15.35 -29.36 -11.57
CA VAL A 322 15.80 -28.10 -10.95
C VAL A 322 16.97 -28.37 -10.01
N THR A 323 18.10 -27.69 -10.25
CA THR A 323 19.35 -27.85 -9.47
C THR A 323 19.66 -26.66 -8.59
N GLY A 324 19.02 -25.51 -8.83
CA GLY A 324 19.22 -24.32 -8.05
C GLY A 324 18.44 -23.13 -8.63
N LEU A 325 18.71 -21.96 -8.08
CA LEU A 325 18.19 -20.69 -8.57
C LEU A 325 19.27 -19.60 -8.56
N VAL A 326 19.07 -18.57 -9.37
CA VAL A 326 19.78 -17.29 -9.27
C VAL A 326 18.74 -16.23 -8.96
N ARG A 327 18.99 -15.43 -7.93
CA ARG A 327 18.20 -14.23 -7.62
C ARG A 327 18.94 -13.01 -8.12
N HIS A 328 18.31 -12.26 -9.02
CA HIS A 328 18.81 -10.99 -9.54
C HIS A 328 18.14 -9.88 -8.75
N VAL A 329 18.89 -9.19 -7.89
CA VAL A 329 18.35 -8.13 -7.02
C VAL A 329 19.24 -6.89 -7.00
N GLY A 330 18.71 -5.75 -7.44
CA GLY A 330 19.42 -4.47 -7.43
C GLY A 330 20.76 -4.53 -8.18
N GLY A 331 20.77 -5.16 -9.36
CA GLY A 331 21.95 -5.35 -10.20
C GLY A 331 22.97 -6.38 -9.68
N ARG A 332 22.62 -7.21 -8.69
CA ARG A 332 23.48 -8.26 -8.15
C ARG A 332 22.85 -9.64 -8.30
N ASP A 333 23.70 -10.63 -8.58
CA ASP A 333 23.29 -12.02 -8.69
C ASP A 333 23.66 -12.80 -7.43
N ARG A 334 22.69 -13.51 -6.87
CA ARG A 334 22.90 -14.45 -5.75
C ARG A 334 22.48 -15.84 -6.18
N LYS A 335 23.42 -16.77 -6.23
CA LYS A 335 23.18 -18.15 -6.64
C LYS A 335 22.90 -19.03 -5.42
N ALA A 336 21.83 -19.80 -5.46
CA ALA A 336 21.51 -20.81 -4.46
C ALA A 336 21.40 -22.20 -5.09
N VAL A 337 21.96 -23.21 -4.42
CA VAL A 337 21.90 -24.62 -4.85
C VAL A 337 20.71 -25.29 -4.18
N ARG A 338 19.98 -26.12 -4.92
CA ARG A 338 18.85 -26.89 -4.38
C ARG A 338 19.37 -27.96 -3.43
N LYS A 339 18.84 -28.01 -2.20
CA LYS A 339 19.18 -29.07 -1.24
C LYS A 339 18.49 -30.38 -1.62
N ALA A 340 19.21 -31.49 -1.48
CA ALA A 340 18.63 -32.81 -1.66
C ALA A 340 17.68 -33.11 -0.48
N GLY A 341 16.41 -33.42 -0.78
CA GLY A 341 15.45 -33.95 0.20
C GLY A 341 14.59 -32.93 0.98
N GLY A 342 14.27 -31.75 0.43
CA GLY A 342 13.41 -30.77 1.10
C GLY A 342 12.08 -30.46 0.40
N LEU A 343 11.00 -31.07 0.90
CA LEU A 343 9.88 -30.40 1.58
C LEU A 343 9.35 -31.37 2.65
#